data_AF-A0A3B8MNY4-F1
#
_entry.id   AF-A0A3B8MNY4-F1
#
_cell.length_a   1.000
_cell.length_b   1.000
_cell.length_c   1.000
_cell.angle_alpha   90.00
_cell.angle_beta   90.00
_cell.angle_gamma   90.00
#
_symmetry.space_group_name_H-M   'P 1'
#
loop_
_entity.id
_entity.type
_entity.pdbx_description
1 polymer ?
#
loop_
_entity_poly.entity_id
_entity_poly.type
_entity_poly.pdbx_seq_one_letter_code
_entity_poly.pdbx_strand_id
1 'polypeptide(L)'
;MTSTIRGRLIIVCGQPASGKTTDRRNLATENGAVRYCPDEWLADLGANLWDEQLREKVEALQWKQTKELLAVGVTTIIELGT
;
A
#
# COMPACT_ATOMS: atom_id res chain seq x y z
N MET A 1 -24.95 -1.64 -20.91
CA MET A 1 -23.70 -0.88 -20.67
C MET A 1 -22.91 -1.61 -19.59
N THR A 2 -21.94 -2.45 -19.95
CA THR A 2 -21.03 -3.04 -18.96
C THR A 2 -20.01 -1.97 -18.59
N SER A 3 -20.18 -1.36 -17.42
CA SER A 3 -19.13 -0.52 -16.83
C SER A 3 -17.91 -1.41 -16.61
N THR A 4 -16.83 -1.20 -17.37
CA THR A 4 -15.56 -1.86 -17.11
C THR A 4 -15.06 -1.37 -15.76
N ILE A 5 -15.19 -2.19 -14.71
CA ILE A 5 -14.61 -1.87 -13.41
C ILE A 5 -13.10 -1.81 -13.61
N ARG A 6 -12.53 -0.60 -13.50
CA ARG A 6 -11.09 -0.38 -13.61
C ARG A 6 -10.53 -0.20 -12.21
N GLY A 7 -9.68 -1.12 -11.78
CA GLY A 7 -8.89 -0.93 -10.58
C GLY A 7 -8.01 0.31 -10.73
N ARG A 8 -7.79 1.03 -9.62
CA ARG A 8 -6.97 2.23 -9.57
C ARG A 8 -5.82 2.01 -8.60
N LEU A 9 -4.60 2.29 -9.04
CA LEU A 9 -3.43 2.33 -8.17
C LEU A 9 -3.18 3.77 -7.75
N ILE A 10 -3.05 3.99 -6.45
CA ILE A 10 -2.62 5.26 -5.85
C ILE A 10 -1.28 5.01 -5.19
N ILE A 11 -0.25 5.74 -5.62
CA ILE A 11 1.07 5.65 -5.01
C ILE A 11 1.23 6.88 -4.13
N VAL A 12 1.52 6.67 -2.85
CA VAL A 12 1.79 7.75 -1.92
C VAL A 12 3.28 7.72 -1.59
N CYS A 13 3.97 8.81 -1.93
CA CYS A 13 5.37 9.05 -1.59
C CYS A 13 5.45 10.19 -0.57
N GLY A 14 6.34 10.09 0.41
CA GLY A 14 6.59 11.20 1.32
C GLY A 14 7.58 10.85 2.42
N GLN A 15 8.40 11.83 2.82
CA GLN A 15 9.39 11.65 3.88
C GLN A 15 8.74 11.27 5.22
N PRO A 16 9.46 10.47 6.05
CA PRO A 16 9.06 10.16 7.42
C PRO A 16 8.70 11.42 8.21
N ALA A 17 7.75 11.30 9.15
CA ALA A 17 7.35 12.34 10.12
C ALA A 17 6.62 13.60 9.59
N SER A 18 6.16 13.62 8.34
CA SER A 18 5.47 14.79 7.76
C SER A 18 3.93 14.86 8.02
N GLY A 19 3.43 14.16 9.05
CA GLY A 19 2.02 14.21 9.47
C GLY A 19 1.01 13.38 8.64
N LYS A 20 1.47 12.63 7.63
CA LYS A 20 0.63 12.01 6.59
C LYS A 20 -0.10 10.71 7.01
N THR A 21 0.20 10.17 8.19
CA THR A 21 -0.33 8.85 8.60
C THR A 21 -1.85 8.89 8.83
N THR A 22 -2.39 10.03 9.29
CA THR A 22 -3.84 10.23 9.47
C THR A 22 -4.55 10.44 8.12
N ASP A 23 -3.94 11.20 7.21
CA ASP A 23 -4.49 11.45 5.87
C ASP A 23 -4.54 10.16 5.02
N ARG A 24 -3.58 9.26 5.21
CA ARG A 24 -3.47 8.00 4.44
C ARG A 24 -4.54 6.96 4.80
N ARG A 25 -4.95 6.85 6.06
CA ARG A 25 -6.02 5.93 6.48
C ARG A 25 -7.40 6.41 6.06
N ASN A 26 -7.61 7.73 6.09
CA ASN A 26 -8.83 8.35 5.57
C ASN A 26 -8.93 8.16 4.06
N LEU A 27 -7.82 8.31 3.32
CA LEU A 27 -7.77 8.05 1.89
C LEU A 27 -8.17 6.61 1.52
N ALA A 28 -7.75 5.62 2.29
CA ALA A 28 -8.16 4.22 2.07
C ALA A 28 -9.67 4.03 2.26
N THR A 29 -10.21 4.57 3.37
CA THR A 29 -11.63 4.50 3.70
C THR A 29 -12.49 5.20 2.66
N GLU A 30 -12.12 6.42 2.27
CA GLU A 30 -12.84 7.26 1.31
C GLU A 30 -12.88 6.66 -0.11
N ASN A 31 -11.87 5.88 -0.48
CA ASN A 31 -11.77 5.29 -1.81
C ASN A 31 -12.16 3.80 -1.84
N GLY A 32 -12.60 3.21 -0.71
CA GLY A 32 -12.83 1.78 -0.59
C GLY A 32 -11.61 0.96 -1.01
N ALA A 33 -10.41 1.44 -0.66
CA ALA A 33 -9.15 0.96 -1.19
C ALA A 33 -8.39 0.08 -0.18
N VAL A 34 -7.64 -0.90 -0.70
CA VAL A 34 -6.70 -1.68 0.10
C VAL A 34 -5.35 -0.95 0.18
N ARG A 35 -4.88 -0.65 1.39
CA ARG A 35 -3.62 0.08 1.63
C ARG A 35 -2.50 -0.87 2.04
N TYR A 36 -1.34 -0.67 1.43
CA TYR A 36 -0.11 -1.40 1.69
C TYR A 36 0.95 -0.43 2.23
N CYS A 37 1.42 -0.70 3.45
CA CYS A 37 2.49 0.05 4.11
C CYS A 37 3.55 -0.95 4.58
N PRO A 38 4.78 -0.92 4.01
CA PRO A 38 5.81 -1.89 4.36
C PRO A 38 6.23 -1.75 5.83
N ASP A 39 6.28 -0.54 6.38
CA ASP A 39 6.65 -0.31 7.79
C ASP A 39 5.66 -0.95 8.76
N GLU A 40 4.35 -0.83 8.50
CA GLU A 40 3.33 -1.47 9.33
C GLU A 40 3.41 -3.00 9.22
N TRP A 41 3.66 -3.54 8.04
CA TRP A 41 3.79 -5.00 7.86
C TRP A 41 5.02 -5.53 8.58
N LEU A 42 6.16 -4.84 8.48
CA LEU A 42 7.38 -5.20 9.21
C LEU A 42 7.13 -5.14 10.73
N ALA A 43 6.44 -4.10 11.22
CA ALA A 43 6.08 -3.98 12.63
C ALA A 43 5.14 -5.11 13.10
N ASP A 44 4.11 -5.44 12.32
CA ASP A 44 3.16 -6.53 12.61
C ASP A 44 3.84 -7.91 12.59
N LEU A 45 4.86 -8.09 11.75
CA LEU A 45 5.71 -9.28 11.72
C LEU A 45 6.72 -9.34 12.86
N GLY A 46 6.80 -8.31 13.71
CA GLY A 46 7.80 -8.20 14.78
C GLY A 46 9.23 -8.05 14.26
N ALA A 47 9.38 -7.58 13.02
CA ALA A 47 10.66 -7.47 12.36
C ALA A 47 11.35 -6.13 12.60
N ASN A 48 12.65 -6.11 12.37
CA ASN A 48 13.42 -4.87 12.34
C ASN A 48 13.02 -4.04 11.12
N LEU A 49 12.59 -2.79 11.32
CA LEU A 49 12.20 -1.86 10.25
C LEU A 49 13.34 -1.53 9.26
N TRP A 50 14.58 -1.73 9.69
CA TRP A 50 15.81 -1.52 8.91
C TRP A 50 16.36 -2.83 8.31
N ASP A 51 15.63 -3.94 8.39
CA ASP A 51 15.98 -5.15 7.65
C ASP A 51 15.60 -4.96 6.17
N GLU A 52 16.57 -4.50 5.37
CA GLU A 52 16.40 -4.22 3.95
C GLU A 52 15.98 -5.48 3.16
N GLN A 53 16.54 -6.65 3.50
CA GLN A 53 16.24 -7.89 2.79
C GLN A 53 14.80 -8.35 3.03
N LEU A 54 14.31 -8.20 4.26
CA LEU A 54 12.93 -8.49 4.57
C LEU A 54 11.98 -7.44 3.99
N ARG A 55 12.36 -6.16 4.03
CA ARG A 55 11.60 -5.08 3.40
C ARG A 55 11.38 -5.33 1.92
N GLU A 56 12.43 -5.65 1.16
CA GLU A 56 12.32 -5.96 -0.27
C GLU A 56 11.32 -7.11 -0.54
N LYS A 57 11.33 -8.15 0.29
CA LYS A 57 10.39 -9.27 0.18
C LYS A 57 8.95 -8.84 0.49
N VAL A 58 8.75 -8.03 1.53
CA VAL A 58 7.43 -7.47 1.88
C VAL A 58 6.90 -6.59 0.76
N GLU A 59 7.71 -5.69 0.21
CA GLU A 59 7.33 -4.82 -0.91
C GLU A 59 6.98 -5.62 -2.16
N ALA A 60 7.74 -6.68 -2.48
CA ALA A 60 7.42 -7.58 -3.58
C ALA A 60 6.07 -8.29 -3.41
N LEU A 61 5.74 -8.72 -2.18
CA LEU A 61 4.45 -9.33 -1.85
C LEU A 61 3.29 -8.32 -1.93
N GLN A 62 3.51 -7.09 -1.48
CA GLN A 62 2.54 -6.00 -1.61
C GLN A 62 2.28 -5.73 -3.10
N TRP A 63 3.33 -5.60 -3.92
CA TRP A 63 3.20 -5.39 -5.37
C TRP A 63 2.46 -6.51 -6.08
N LYS A 64 2.70 -7.77 -5.69
CA LYS A 64 1.97 -8.92 -6.22
C LYS A 64 0.46 -8.78 -5.96
N GLN A 65 0.07 -8.55 -4.70
CA GLN A 65 -1.34 -8.44 -4.32
C GLN A 65 -2.01 -7.22 -4.94
N THR A 66 -1.30 -6.09 -5.05
CA THR A 66 -1.78 -4.91 -5.75
C THR A 66 -2.22 -5.26 -7.18
N LYS A 67 -1.38 -5.96 -7.96
CA LYS A 67 -1.73 -6.34 -9.33
C LYS A 67 -2.95 -7.27 -9.39
N GLU A 68 -3.04 -8.24 -8.49
CA GLU A 68 -4.17 -9.17 -8.41
C GLU A 68 -5.48 -8.43 -8.10
N LEU A 69 -5.46 -7.48 -7.16
CA LEU A 69 -6.62 -6.66 -6.81
C LEU A 69 -7.03 -5.69 -7.92
N LEU A 70 -6.05 -5.06 -8.59
CA LEU A 70 -6.33 -4.18 -9.72
C LEU A 70 -7.03 -4.94 -10.87
N ALA A 71 -6.66 -6.19 -11.10
CA ALA A 71 -7.25 -7.03 -12.15
C ALA A 71 -8.74 -7.33 -11.90
N VAL A 72 -9.18 -7.35 -10.63
CA VAL A 72 -10.60 -7.54 -10.25
C VAL A 72 -11.32 -6.22 -9.95
N GLY A 73 -10.70 -5.08 -10.27
CA GLY A 73 -11.36 -3.77 -10.19
C GLY A 73 -11.23 -3.05 -8.84
N VAL A 74 -10.43 -3.57 -7.91
CA VAL A 74 -10.24 -2.99 -6.58
C VAL A 74 -9.22 -1.85 -6.64
N THR A 75 -9.49 -0.75 -5.94
CA THR A 75 -8.52 0.34 -5.76
C THR A 75 -7.49 -0.05 -4.71
N THR A 76 -6.22 0.23 -4.96
CA THR A 76 -5.10 -0.08 -4.06
C THR A 76 -4.25 1.16 -3.82
N ILE A 77 -3.69 1.26 -2.62
CA ILE A 77 -2.78 2.32 -2.21
C ILE A 77 -1.46 1.69 -1.78
N ILE A 78 -0.33 2.11 -2.36
CA ILE A 78 1.01 1.69 -1.91
C ILE A 78 1.74 2.88 -1.31
N GLU A 79 2.33 2.67 -0.13
CA GLU A 79 3.23 3.62 0.51
C GLU A 79 4.68 3.31 0.16
N LEU A 80 5.35 4.22 -0.55
CA LEU A 80 6.78 4.12 -0.81
C LEU A 80 7.53 4.96 0.24
N GLY A 81 8.38 4.30 1.04
CA GLY A 81 9.42 4.92 1.86
C GLY A 81 10.72 4.94 1.07
N THR A 82 11.41 6.08 1.04
CA THR A 82 12.77 6.18 0.49
C THR A 82 13.78 5.82 1.55
#